data_AF-A0A7C6NJU2-F1
#
_entry.id   AF-A0A7C6NJU2-F1
#
_cell.length_a   1.000
_cell.length_b   1.000
_cell.length_c   1.000
_cell.angle_alpha   90.00
_cell.angle_beta   90.00
_cell.angle_gamma   90.00
#
_symmetry.space_group_name_H-M   'P 1'
#
loop_
_entity.id
_entity.type
_entity.pdbx_description
1 polymer ?
#
loop_
_entity_poly.entity_id
_entity_poly.type
_entity_poly.pdbx_seq_one_letter_code
_entity_poly.pdbx_strand_id
1 'polypeptide(L)'
;EERPPPRGLTAPTVAAGAIAKKWLAEHFGVKIRGYMSQLGPIVIPFQSWDEVENNPFYAPNADVVPELEAYMDALRKDGDSIGARIEVIAENVPAGLGEPIYARIDAEIAYAMMGLNAVKGVEIGAGFESVSQRGSEHGDALTPDGFESNHAGGILGGISTGQNIEVSLAIKPTSSIRIKRPSINQAGEPVEVQTLGRHDPCVGIRATPIAESLLAIVIMDQLLRQRAQCGSDWLETKEQE
;
A
#
# COMPACT_ATOMS: atom_id res chain seq x y z
N GLU A 1 -15.76 27.11 11.44
CA GLU A 1 -15.98 26.63 10.06
C GLU A 1 -15.36 25.23 9.97
N GLU A 2 -16.18 24.18 10.08
CA GLU A 2 -15.72 22.79 9.99
C GLU A 2 -15.32 22.51 8.54
N ARG A 3 -14.02 22.57 8.25
CA ARG A 3 -13.48 22.13 6.97
C ARG A 3 -13.81 20.63 6.87
N PRO A 4 -14.61 20.18 5.89
CA PRO A 4 -14.93 18.77 5.77
C PRO A 4 -13.61 17.97 5.65
N PRO A 5 -13.50 16.79 6.30
CA PRO A 5 -12.32 15.97 6.15
C PRO A 5 -12.09 15.72 4.66
N PRO A 6 -10.83 15.73 4.18
CA PRO A 6 -10.52 15.70 2.75
C PRO A 6 -10.84 14.33 2.14
N ARG A 7 -12.12 14.03 1.95
CA ARG A 7 -12.59 12.89 1.14
C ARG A 7 -12.36 13.13 -0.36
N GLY A 8 -12.11 14.38 -0.76
CA GLY A 8 -11.90 14.78 -2.14
C GLY A 8 -10.45 14.70 -2.66
N LEU A 9 -9.47 14.35 -1.82
CA LEU A 9 -8.06 14.32 -2.25
C LEU A 9 -7.64 13.01 -2.90
N THR A 10 -8.36 11.91 -2.68
CA THR A 10 -7.99 10.60 -3.23
C THR A 10 -8.27 10.47 -4.73
N ALA A 11 -9.34 11.09 -5.24
CA ALA A 11 -9.66 11.05 -6.67
C ALA A 11 -8.59 11.75 -7.54
N PRO A 12 -8.11 12.96 -7.19
CA PRO A 12 -6.94 13.56 -7.85
C PRO A 12 -5.69 12.68 -7.78
N THR A 13 -5.41 12.06 -6.62
CA THR A 13 -4.26 11.15 -6.48
C THR A 13 -4.36 9.95 -7.41
N VAL A 14 -5.54 9.33 -7.52
CA VAL A 14 -5.74 8.19 -8.44
C VAL A 14 -5.61 8.63 -9.90
N ALA A 15 -6.12 9.81 -10.26
CA ALA A 15 -5.94 10.37 -11.60
C ALA A 15 -4.46 10.61 -11.94
N ALA A 16 -3.69 11.20 -11.01
CA ALA A 16 -2.25 11.39 -11.18
C ALA A 16 -1.50 10.05 -11.23
N GLY A 17 -1.87 9.10 -10.37
CA GLY A 17 -1.32 7.75 -10.35
C GLY A 17 -1.57 6.99 -11.64
N ALA A 18 -2.71 7.16 -12.30
CA ALA A 18 -2.99 6.56 -13.60
C ALA A 18 -2.01 7.06 -14.69
N ILE A 19 -1.68 8.36 -14.67
CA ILE A 19 -0.66 8.93 -15.58
C ILE A 19 0.71 8.32 -15.28
N ALA A 20 1.09 8.26 -13.99
CA ALA A 20 2.36 7.68 -13.56
C ALA A 20 2.49 6.20 -13.94
N LYS A 21 1.47 5.39 -13.63
CA LYS A 21 1.40 3.97 -14.01
C LYS A 21 1.55 3.78 -15.51
N LYS A 22 0.81 4.55 -16.32
CA LYS A 22 0.89 4.44 -17.77
C LYS A 22 2.29 4.76 -18.28
N TRP A 23 2.88 5.87 -17.82
CA TRP A 23 4.22 6.28 -18.24
C TRP A 23 5.29 5.26 -17.84
N LEU A 24 5.24 4.78 -16.60
CA LEU A 24 6.15 3.76 -16.06
C LEU A 24 6.04 2.43 -16.82
N ALA A 25 4.82 2.00 -17.17
CA ALA A 25 4.60 0.80 -17.95
C ALA A 25 5.14 0.92 -19.38
N GLU A 26 4.89 2.05 -20.06
CA GLU A 26 5.31 2.27 -21.45
C GLU A 26 6.84 2.42 -21.59
N HIS A 27 7.53 3.00 -20.61
CA HIS A 27 8.96 3.30 -20.71
C HIS A 27 9.87 2.27 -20.04
N PHE A 28 9.40 1.57 -19.00
CA PHE A 28 10.21 0.65 -18.20
C PHE A 28 9.57 -0.71 -17.98
N GLY A 29 8.35 -0.94 -18.49
CA GLY A 29 7.63 -2.20 -18.25
C GLY A 29 7.21 -2.40 -16.79
N VAL A 30 7.25 -1.33 -15.97
CA VAL A 30 6.91 -1.38 -14.55
C VAL A 30 5.42 -1.65 -14.40
N LYS A 31 5.08 -2.63 -13.57
CA LYS A 31 3.70 -3.03 -13.30
C LYS A 31 3.40 -2.88 -11.82
N ILE A 32 2.37 -2.10 -11.49
CA ILE A 32 2.00 -1.79 -10.10
C ILE A 32 0.58 -2.28 -9.83
N ARG A 33 0.48 -3.25 -8.91
CA ARG A 33 -0.75 -3.94 -8.55
C ARG A 33 -0.85 -4.09 -7.04
N GLY A 34 -2.04 -3.97 -6.49
CA GLY A 34 -2.31 -4.21 -5.09
C GLY A 34 -3.54 -5.08 -4.89
N TYR A 35 -3.65 -5.63 -3.70
CA TYR A 35 -4.76 -6.48 -3.30
C TYR A 35 -4.98 -6.41 -1.78
N MET A 36 -6.17 -6.78 -1.31
CA MET A 36 -6.42 -6.90 0.12
C MET A 36 -5.97 -8.28 0.61
N SER A 37 -5.03 -8.31 1.56
CA SER A 37 -4.51 -9.54 2.17
C SER A 37 -5.23 -9.94 3.46
N GLN A 38 -5.95 -9.00 4.10
CA GLN A 38 -6.68 -9.30 5.33
C GLN A 38 -7.86 -8.34 5.54
N LEU A 39 -8.99 -8.86 6.02
CA LEU A 39 -10.15 -8.09 6.48
C LEU A 39 -10.47 -8.49 7.92
N GLY A 40 -10.12 -7.63 8.89
CA GLY A 40 -10.27 -7.95 10.30
C GLY A 40 -9.59 -9.27 10.67
N PRO A 41 -10.31 -10.28 11.18
CA PRO A 41 -9.74 -11.58 11.53
C PRO A 41 -9.53 -12.51 10.32
N ILE A 42 -10.05 -12.19 9.14
CA ILE A 42 -10.03 -13.07 7.97
C ILE A 42 -8.79 -12.76 7.14
N VAL A 43 -7.85 -13.70 7.09
CA VAL A 43 -6.67 -13.64 6.22
C VAL A 43 -7.05 -14.18 4.84
N ILE A 44 -6.67 -13.47 3.78
CA ILE A 44 -6.99 -13.80 2.40
C ILE A 44 -5.70 -14.35 1.74
N PRO A 45 -5.56 -15.67 1.58
CA PRO A 45 -4.40 -16.24 0.92
C PRO A 45 -4.36 -15.83 -0.55
N PHE A 46 -3.18 -15.46 -1.04
CA PHE A 46 -2.99 -15.12 -2.45
C PHE A 46 -3.13 -16.35 -3.34
N GLN A 47 -4.01 -16.30 -4.34
CA GLN A 47 -4.20 -17.39 -5.30
C GLN A 47 -3.93 -16.91 -6.73
N SER A 48 -4.55 -15.81 -7.17
CA SER A 48 -4.33 -15.26 -8.51
C SER A 48 -4.58 -13.76 -8.57
N TRP A 49 -3.84 -13.10 -9.45
CA TRP A 49 -4.10 -11.71 -9.84
C TRP A 49 -5.40 -11.56 -10.64
N ASP A 50 -5.85 -12.61 -11.32
CA ASP A 50 -7.05 -12.56 -12.18
C ASP A 50 -8.31 -12.29 -11.35
N GLU A 51 -8.32 -12.69 -10.08
CA GLU A 51 -9.47 -12.51 -9.21
C GLU A 51 -9.58 -11.11 -8.61
N VAL A 52 -8.46 -10.38 -8.50
CA VAL A 52 -8.37 -9.11 -7.76
C VAL A 52 -9.36 -8.07 -8.29
N GLU A 53 -9.51 -7.94 -9.61
CA GLU A 53 -10.43 -6.95 -10.20
C GLU A 53 -11.89 -7.46 -10.32
N ASN A 54 -12.12 -8.77 -10.10
CA ASN A 54 -13.42 -9.41 -10.31
C ASN A 54 -14.34 -9.35 -9.08
N ASN A 55 -13.86 -8.80 -7.96
CA ASN A 55 -14.63 -8.73 -6.72
C ASN A 55 -14.48 -7.35 -6.05
N PRO A 56 -15.46 -6.93 -5.23
CA PRO A 56 -15.46 -5.59 -4.63
C PRO A 56 -14.39 -5.41 -3.55
N PHE A 57 -13.72 -6.48 -3.11
CA PHE A 57 -12.75 -6.49 -2.02
C PHE A 57 -11.31 -6.34 -2.49
N TYR A 58 -11.04 -6.41 -3.79
CA TYR A 58 -9.68 -6.61 -4.32
C TYR A 58 -9.00 -7.85 -3.72
N ALA A 59 -9.79 -8.89 -3.44
CA ALA A 59 -9.28 -10.15 -2.88
C ALA A 59 -8.59 -10.97 -3.97
N PRO A 60 -7.38 -11.50 -3.75
CA PRO A 60 -6.66 -12.34 -4.71
C PRO A 60 -7.14 -13.80 -4.73
N ASN A 61 -8.30 -14.10 -4.14
CA ASN A 61 -8.87 -15.43 -4.00
C ASN A 61 -10.40 -15.35 -3.94
N ALA A 62 -11.06 -15.92 -4.94
CA ALA A 62 -12.51 -15.89 -5.08
C ALA A 62 -13.24 -16.78 -4.03
N ASP A 63 -12.59 -17.84 -3.54
CA ASP A 63 -13.18 -18.80 -2.61
C ASP A 63 -13.52 -18.18 -1.25
N VAL A 64 -12.79 -17.12 -0.87
CA VAL A 64 -12.96 -16.40 0.42
C VAL A 64 -14.01 -15.29 0.31
N VAL A 65 -14.40 -14.86 -0.89
CA VAL A 65 -15.32 -13.72 -1.10
C VAL A 65 -16.66 -13.90 -0.38
N PRO A 66 -17.34 -15.07 -0.41
CA PRO A 66 -18.60 -15.25 0.31
C PRO A 66 -18.46 -15.08 1.83
N GLU A 67 -17.32 -15.48 2.40
CA GLU A 67 -17.02 -15.30 3.83
C GLU A 67 -16.85 -13.80 4.17
N LEU A 68 -16.13 -13.05 3.31
CA LEU A 68 -15.96 -11.61 3.46
C LEU A 68 -17.29 -10.86 3.39
N GLU A 69 -18.17 -11.24 2.45
CA GLU A 69 -19.51 -10.65 2.32
C GLU A 69 -20.35 -10.90 3.57
N ALA A 70 -20.40 -12.15 4.04
CA ALA A 70 -21.14 -12.52 5.25
C ALA A 70 -20.62 -11.76 6.49
N TYR A 71 -19.30 -11.64 6.63
CA TYR A 71 -18.68 -10.89 7.73
C TYR A 71 -19.01 -9.40 7.66
N MET A 72 -18.98 -8.81 6.47
CA MET A 72 -19.34 -7.40 6.27
C MET A 72 -20.81 -7.12 6.53
N ASP A 73 -21.70 -8.05 6.20
CA ASP A 73 -23.12 -7.95 6.52
C ASP A 73 -23.38 -8.06 8.02
N ALA A 74 -22.64 -8.92 8.73
CA ALA A 74 -22.68 -8.97 10.19
C ALA A 74 -22.23 -7.64 10.80
N LEU A 75 -21.10 -7.08 10.38
CA LEU A 75 -20.62 -5.78 10.84
C LEU A 75 -21.63 -4.65 10.57
N ARG A 76 -22.30 -4.67 9.41
CA ARG A 76 -23.38 -3.73 9.11
C ARG A 76 -24.59 -3.91 10.02
N LYS A 77 -24.90 -5.11 10.50
CA LYS A 77 -25.99 -5.31 11.47
C LYS A 77 -25.58 -4.81 12.85
N ASP A 78 -24.35 -5.08 13.26
CA ASP A 78 -23.79 -4.66 14.55
C ASP A 78 -23.55 -3.15 14.61
N GLY A 79 -23.46 -2.50 13.44
CA GLY A 79 -23.23 -1.07 13.34
C GLY A 79 -21.82 -0.65 13.70
N ASP A 80 -20.87 -1.59 13.64
CA ASP A 80 -19.44 -1.39 13.91
C ASP A 80 -18.62 -1.32 12.60
N SER A 81 -17.30 -1.19 12.74
CA SER A 81 -16.34 -1.15 11.64
C SER A 81 -15.13 -2.04 11.91
N ILE A 82 -14.38 -2.34 10.86
CA ILE A 82 -13.19 -3.17 10.93
C ILE A 82 -12.05 -2.61 10.07
N GLY A 83 -10.83 -3.00 10.42
CA GLY A 83 -9.62 -2.67 9.66
C GLY A 83 -9.33 -3.68 8.55
N ALA A 84 -8.27 -3.39 7.78
CA ALA A 84 -7.81 -4.26 6.71
C ALA A 84 -6.28 -4.14 6.51
N ARG A 85 -5.70 -5.13 5.85
CA ARG A 85 -4.32 -5.12 5.36
C ARG A 85 -4.34 -5.11 3.84
N ILE A 86 -3.60 -4.19 3.23
CA ILE A 86 -3.46 -4.05 1.78
C ILE A 86 -2.00 -4.28 1.41
N GLU A 87 -1.76 -5.13 0.42
CA GLU A 87 -0.45 -5.29 -0.21
C GLU A 87 -0.42 -4.53 -1.53
N VAL A 88 0.72 -3.92 -1.84
CA VAL A 88 1.00 -3.30 -3.13
C VAL A 88 2.37 -3.74 -3.59
N ILE A 89 2.44 -4.23 -4.83
CA ILE A 89 3.64 -4.77 -5.45
C ILE A 89 3.93 -3.96 -6.71
N ALA A 90 5.17 -3.47 -6.83
CA ALA A 90 5.71 -2.92 -8.06
C ALA A 90 6.77 -3.85 -8.64
N GLU A 91 6.51 -4.36 -9.84
CA GLU A 91 7.37 -5.28 -10.58
C GLU A 91 8.15 -4.55 -11.66
N ASN A 92 9.28 -5.11 -12.07
CA ASN A 92 10.18 -4.56 -13.09
C ASN A 92 10.67 -3.14 -12.79
N VAL A 93 10.77 -2.77 -11.50
CA VAL A 93 11.34 -1.49 -11.10
C VAL A 93 12.85 -1.54 -11.34
N PRO A 94 13.44 -0.60 -12.10
CA PRO A 94 14.88 -0.59 -12.32
C PRO A 94 15.65 -0.53 -11.00
N ALA A 95 16.80 -1.20 -10.93
CA ALA A 95 17.69 -1.14 -9.77
C ALA A 95 18.41 0.21 -9.70
N GLY A 96 18.61 0.76 -8.50
CA GLY A 96 19.33 2.01 -8.28
C GLY A 96 18.45 3.26 -8.14
N LEU A 97 17.13 3.12 -8.01
CA LEU A 97 16.23 4.22 -7.66
C LEU A 97 16.28 4.51 -6.16
N GLY A 98 16.54 5.77 -5.79
CA GLY A 98 16.62 6.23 -4.41
C GLY A 98 17.73 7.26 -4.22
N GLU A 99 17.51 8.25 -3.34
CA GLU A 99 18.49 9.30 -3.00
C GLU A 99 18.86 9.26 -1.51
N PRO A 100 19.72 8.32 -1.07
CA PRO A 100 20.24 8.33 0.29
C PRO A 100 21.04 9.61 0.59
N ILE A 101 21.00 10.16 1.81
CA ILE A 101 20.38 9.61 3.03
C ILE A 101 18.96 10.11 3.30
N TYR A 102 18.53 11.22 2.70
CA TYR A 102 17.30 11.91 3.09
C TYR A 102 16.08 11.60 2.20
N ALA A 103 16.30 11.12 0.98
CA ALA A 103 15.26 10.77 0.02
C ALA A 103 15.41 9.31 -0.43
N ARG A 104 15.66 8.43 0.55
CA ARG A 104 15.62 6.98 0.36
C ARG A 104 14.22 6.57 -0.12
N ILE A 105 14.14 5.65 -1.08
CA ILE A 105 12.87 5.29 -1.70
C ILE A 105 11.88 4.66 -0.71
N ASP A 106 12.37 3.83 0.22
CA ASP A 106 11.57 3.26 1.31
C ASP A 106 10.94 4.34 2.21
N ALA A 107 11.70 5.39 2.54
CA ALA A 107 11.24 6.49 3.36
C ALA A 107 10.16 7.33 2.65
N GLU A 108 10.32 7.58 1.35
CA GLU A 108 9.30 8.31 0.57
C GLU A 108 8.04 7.46 0.35
N ILE A 109 8.18 6.16 0.10
CA ILE A 109 7.05 5.23 0.06
C ILE A 109 6.32 5.26 1.41
N ALA A 110 7.03 5.08 2.52
CA ALA A 110 6.44 5.09 3.85
C ALA A 110 5.74 6.42 4.15
N TYR A 111 6.34 7.55 3.78
CA TYR A 111 5.75 8.88 3.92
C TYR A 111 4.45 9.01 3.13
N ALA A 112 4.46 8.64 1.85
CA ALA A 112 3.29 8.73 0.98
C ALA A 112 2.15 7.82 1.46
N MET A 113 2.47 6.57 1.81
CA MET A 113 1.51 5.58 2.28
C MET A 113 0.93 5.94 3.65
N MET A 114 1.75 6.38 4.60
CA MET A 114 1.29 6.80 5.92
C MET A 114 0.44 8.08 5.87
N GLY A 115 0.64 8.91 4.83
CA GLY A 115 -0.20 10.07 4.55
C GLY A 115 -1.65 9.72 4.14
N LEU A 116 -1.91 8.48 3.73
CA LEU A 116 -3.26 8.03 3.43
C LEU A 116 -4.10 7.92 4.72
N ASN A 117 -5.29 8.52 4.69
CA ASN A 117 -6.19 8.49 5.83
C ASN A 117 -6.50 7.04 6.27
N ALA A 118 -6.52 6.83 7.58
CA ALA A 118 -6.70 5.54 8.24
C ALA A 118 -5.52 4.55 8.17
N VAL A 119 -4.44 4.85 7.44
CA VAL A 119 -3.21 4.06 7.55
C VAL A 119 -2.54 4.31 8.90
N LYS A 120 -2.13 3.23 9.57
CA LYS A 120 -1.49 3.25 10.89
C LYS A 120 -0.14 2.55 10.93
N GLY A 121 0.19 1.77 9.91
CA GLY A 121 1.47 1.08 9.74
C GLY A 121 1.77 0.89 8.26
N VAL A 122 3.04 0.97 7.92
CA VAL A 122 3.57 0.66 6.58
C VAL A 122 4.76 -0.26 6.78
N GLU A 123 4.79 -1.34 6.03
CA GLU A 123 5.87 -2.32 6.02
C GLU A 123 6.46 -2.42 4.61
N ILE A 124 7.75 -2.69 4.51
CA ILE A 124 8.45 -3.00 3.27
C ILE A 124 9.02 -4.41 3.39
N GLY A 125 8.80 -5.25 2.38
CA GLY A 125 9.26 -6.65 2.38
C GLY A 125 8.73 -7.42 3.60
N ALA A 126 9.65 -8.09 4.31
CA ALA A 126 9.32 -8.83 5.54
C ALA A 126 8.79 -7.95 6.68
N GLY A 127 8.90 -6.63 6.59
CA GLY A 127 8.24 -5.72 7.53
C GLY A 127 8.62 -5.97 8.98
N PHE A 128 7.62 -6.08 9.86
CA PHE A 128 7.85 -6.38 11.27
C PHE A 128 8.25 -7.85 11.54
N GLU A 129 8.07 -8.77 10.59
CA GLU A 129 8.53 -10.15 10.75
C GLU A 129 10.07 -10.23 10.84
N SER A 130 10.76 -9.25 10.22
CA SER A 130 12.22 -9.11 10.28
C SER A 130 12.79 -9.07 11.71
N VAL A 131 12.02 -8.58 12.70
CA VAL A 131 12.45 -8.49 14.11
C VAL A 131 12.77 -9.86 14.70
N SER A 132 12.12 -10.91 14.21
CA SER A 132 12.30 -12.28 14.69
C SER A 132 13.35 -13.08 13.92
N GLN A 133 13.84 -12.55 12.79
CA GLN A 133 14.73 -13.26 11.86
C GLN A 133 16.20 -13.08 12.26
N ARG A 134 17.01 -14.11 12.04
CA ARG A 134 18.47 -13.97 12.17
C ARG A 134 19.04 -13.30 10.93
N GLY A 135 20.17 -12.61 11.05
CA GLY A 135 20.84 -12.00 9.88
C GLY A 135 21.22 -13.01 8.79
N SER A 136 21.48 -14.27 9.16
CA SER A 136 21.74 -15.38 8.22
C SER A 136 20.49 -15.86 7.47
N GLU A 137 19.30 -15.49 7.93
CA GLU A 137 18.00 -15.83 7.33
C GLU A 137 17.43 -14.63 6.58
N HIS A 138 17.56 -13.42 7.14
CA HIS A 138 17.01 -12.20 6.56
C HIS A 138 17.81 -11.68 5.36
N GLY A 139 19.11 -11.95 5.30
CA GLY A 139 19.97 -11.45 4.23
C GLY A 139 19.63 -12.11 2.89
N ASP A 140 19.12 -11.33 1.94
CA ASP A 140 18.84 -11.81 0.59
C ASP A 140 20.15 -12.14 -0.16
N ALA A 141 20.40 -13.43 -0.40
CA ALA A 141 21.62 -13.89 -1.07
C ALA A 141 21.59 -13.51 -2.56
N LEU A 142 22.67 -12.90 -3.04
CA LEU A 142 22.85 -12.53 -4.44
C LEU A 142 23.69 -13.59 -5.16
N THR A 143 23.14 -14.13 -6.24
CA THR A 143 23.79 -15.09 -7.15
C THR A 143 23.99 -14.45 -8.52
N PRO A 144 24.76 -15.07 -9.44
CA PRO A 144 24.86 -14.62 -10.83
C PRO A 144 23.50 -14.52 -11.55
N ASP A 145 22.50 -15.30 -11.12
CA ASP A 145 21.16 -15.32 -11.69
C ASP A 145 20.19 -14.33 -11.00
N GLY A 146 20.65 -13.65 -9.94
CA GLY A 146 19.85 -12.70 -9.16
C GLY A 146 19.73 -13.07 -7.68
N PHE A 147 18.82 -12.40 -6.97
CA PHE A 147 18.56 -12.64 -5.55
C PHE A 147 17.73 -13.92 -5.34
N GLU A 148 18.07 -14.73 -4.34
CA GLU A 148 17.34 -15.97 -4.01
C GLU A 148 16.04 -15.73 -3.22
N SER A 149 15.95 -14.60 -2.51
CA SER A 149 14.81 -14.21 -1.67
C SER A 149 14.58 -12.70 -1.74
N ASN A 150 13.43 -12.22 -1.27
CA ASN A 150 13.06 -10.79 -1.29
C ASN A 150 12.60 -10.28 0.09
N HIS A 151 13.32 -10.64 1.17
CA HIS A 151 13.02 -10.18 2.52
C HIS A 151 13.14 -8.66 2.67
N ALA A 152 14.01 -8.03 1.88
CA ALA A 152 14.16 -6.58 1.79
C ALA A 152 13.01 -5.87 1.05
N GLY A 153 12.12 -6.60 0.37
CA GLY A 153 11.01 -6.02 -0.38
C GLY A 153 11.47 -5.10 -1.50
N GLY A 154 12.52 -5.49 -2.22
CA GLY A 154 13.05 -4.77 -3.37
C GLY A 154 13.85 -3.52 -3.05
N ILE A 155 14.11 -3.22 -1.77
CA ILE A 155 14.83 -2.00 -1.35
C ILE A 155 15.93 -2.35 -0.35
N LEU A 156 17.20 -2.11 -0.72
CA LEU A 156 18.36 -2.28 0.14
C LEU A 156 19.10 -0.96 0.29
N GLY A 157 19.45 -0.57 1.51
CA GLY A 157 20.17 0.69 1.75
C GLY A 157 19.40 1.96 1.33
N GLY A 158 18.09 1.86 1.09
CA GLY A 158 17.27 2.96 0.57
C GLY A 158 17.29 3.14 -0.94
N ILE A 159 17.80 2.15 -1.68
CA ILE A 159 17.78 2.09 -3.16
C ILE A 159 17.09 0.81 -3.64
N SER A 160 16.44 0.86 -4.81
CA SER A 160 15.81 -0.32 -5.41
C SER A 160 16.84 -1.35 -5.86
N THR A 161 16.54 -2.64 -5.69
CA THR A 161 17.44 -3.75 -6.04
C THR A 161 17.18 -4.34 -7.42
N GLY A 162 16.03 -4.03 -8.03
CA GLY A 162 15.53 -4.67 -9.24
C GLY A 162 14.55 -5.82 -8.97
N GLN A 163 14.46 -6.28 -7.72
CA GLN A 163 13.39 -7.18 -7.28
C GLN A 163 12.07 -6.42 -7.14
N ASN A 164 10.98 -7.16 -6.92
CA ASN A 164 9.68 -6.56 -6.65
C ASN A 164 9.75 -5.67 -5.41
N ILE A 165 9.27 -4.43 -5.53
CA ILE A 165 9.03 -3.59 -4.37
C ILE A 165 7.72 -4.02 -3.73
N GLU A 166 7.79 -4.51 -2.50
CA GLU A 166 6.66 -5.07 -1.75
C GLU A 166 6.32 -4.16 -0.57
N VAL A 167 5.10 -3.63 -0.56
CA VAL A 167 4.64 -2.66 0.44
C VAL A 167 3.34 -3.15 1.07
N SER A 168 3.30 -3.19 2.40
CA SER A 168 2.09 -3.54 3.16
C SER A 168 1.56 -2.35 3.94
N LEU A 169 0.24 -2.18 3.98
CA LEU A 169 -0.44 -1.10 4.70
C LEU A 169 -1.43 -1.67 5.71
N ALA A 170 -1.30 -1.23 6.96
CA ALA A 170 -2.27 -1.51 8.02
C ALA A 170 -3.30 -0.37 8.12
N ILE A 171 -4.56 -0.67 7.82
CA ILE A 171 -5.66 0.30 7.80
C ILE A 171 -6.56 0.07 9.01
N LYS A 172 -6.74 1.13 9.82
CA LYS A 172 -7.57 1.06 11.02
C LYS A 172 -9.09 0.99 10.70
N PRO A 173 -9.90 0.49 11.64
CA PRO A 173 -11.36 0.62 11.57
C PRO A 173 -11.83 2.08 11.47
N THR A 174 -12.93 2.29 10.73
CA THR A 174 -13.56 3.61 10.56
C THR A 174 -14.09 4.13 11.89
N SER A 175 -13.74 5.35 12.28
CA SER A 175 -14.20 5.94 13.55
C SER A 175 -15.70 6.30 13.57
N SER A 176 -16.31 6.56 12.41
CA SER A 176 -17.72 6.90 12.27
C SER A 176 -18.58 5.63 12.24
N ILE A 177 -19.12 5.25 13.40
CA ILE A 177 -19.95 4.05 13.57
C ILE A 177 -21.27 4.39 14.27
N ARG A 178 -22.22 3.44 14.24
CA ARG A 178 -23.54 3.59 14.85
C ARG A 178 -23.56 3.27 16.35
N ILE A 179 -22.50 2.65 16.87
CA ILE A 179 -22.37 2.40 18.31
C ILE A 179 -22.03 3.71 19.01
N LYS A 180 -22.81 4.06 20.04
CA LYS A 180 -22.57 5.25 20.88
C LYS A 180 -21.24 5.13 21.60
N ARG A 181 -20.47 6.23 21.62
CA ARG A 181 -19.20 6.30 22.35
C ARG A 181 -19.10 7.59 23.17
N PRO A 182 -18.49 7.54 24.36
CA PRO A 182 -18.15 8.74 25.11
C PRO A 182 -17.19 9.62 24.31
N SER A 183 -17.41 10.93 24.38
CA SER A 183 -16.57 11.97 23.78
C SER A 183 -16.72 13.27 24.58
N ILE A 184 -16.13 14.35 24.08
CA ILE A 184 -16.31 15.71 24.59
C ILE A 184 -16.80 16.64 23.47
N ASN A 185 -17.54 17.68 23.84
CA ASN A 185 -17.86 18.79 22.94
C ASN A 185 -16.73 19.85 22.92
N GLN A 186 -16.89 20.93 22.15
CA GLN A 186 -15.90 22.02 22.08
C GLN A 186 -15.72 22.77 23.42
N ALA A 187 -16.69 22.70 24.32
CA ALA A 187 -16.61 23.27 25.67
C ALA A 187 -15.93 22.31 26.67
N GLY A 188 -15.53 21.11 26.24
CA GLY A 188 -14.90 20.10 27.10
C GLY A 188 -15.88 19.27 27.93
N GLU A 189 -17.18 19.41 27.69
CA GLU A 189 -18.22 18.70 28.44
C GLU A 189 -18.42 17.29 27.87
N PRO A 190 -18.62 16.26 28.73
CA PRO A 190 -18.90 14.91 28.29
C PRO A 190 -20.17 14.82 27.43
N VAL A 191 -20.05 14.20 26.26
CA VAL A 191 -21.17 13.93 25.35
C VAL A 191 -21.09 12.51 24.80
N GLU A 192 -22.21 11.98 24.33
CA GLU A 192 -22.21 10.77 23.51
C GLU A 192 -22.15 11.15 22.04
N VAL A 193 -21.21 10.56 21.30
CA VAL A 193 -21.14 10.70 19.85
C VAL A 193 -21.66 9.42 19.20
N GLN A 194 -22.54 9.60 18.23
CA GLN A 194 -23.07 8.55 17.38
C GLN A 194 -23.20 9.12 15.97
N THR A 195 -22.65 8.44 14.96
CA THR A 195 -22.85 8.85 13.58
C THR A 195 -23.99 8.05 12.97
N LEU A 196 -25.09 8.74 12.63
CA LEU A 196 -26.25 8.15 11.99
C LEU A 196 -26.11 8.29 10.46
N GLY A 197 -26.20 7.17 9.74
CA GLY A 197 -26.11 7.17 8.28
C GLY A 197 -25.44 5.91 7.73
N ARG A 198 -25.29 5.86 6.40
CA ARG A 198 -24.55 4.81 5.71
C ARG A 198 -23.07 5.16 5.75
N HIS A 199 -22.32 4.42 6.57
CA HIS A 199 -20.87 4.50 6.64
C HIS A 199 -20.26 3.22 6.10
N ASP A 200 -19.07 3.34 5.54
CA ASP A 200 -18.31 2.19 5.08
C ASP A 200 -17.75 1.45 6.31
N PRO A 201 -18.18 0.19 6.56
CA PRO A 201 -17.71 -0.60 7.70
C PRO A 201 -16.22 -0.95 7.57
N CYS A 202 -15.65 -0.92 6.36
CA CYS A 202 -14.21 -1.00 6.14
C CYS A 202 -13.79 0.00 5.06
N VAL A 203 -13.01 1.02 5.43
CA VAL A 203 -12.45 1.99 4.46
C VAL A 203 -11.28 1.40 3.66
N GLY A 204 -10.67 0.32 4.14
CA GLY A 204 -9.53 -0.32 3.49
C GLY A 204 -9.84 -0.91 2.12
N ILE A 205 -11.09 -1.32 1.88
CA ILE A 205 -11.53 -1.89 0.60
C ILE A 205 -11.23 -0.95 -0.59
N ARG A 206 -11.37 0.37 -0.39
CA ARG A 206 -11.11 1.36 -1.46
C ARG A 206 -9.68 1.89 -1.45
N ALA A 207 -8.84 1.44 -0.52
CA ALA A 207 -7.48 1.92 -0.40
C ALA A 207 -6.55 1.33 -1.46
N THR A 208 -6.84 0.13 -1.97
CA THR A 208 -6.01 -0.57 -2.97
C THR A 208 -5.61 0.32 -4.16
N PRO A 209 -6.55 0.88 -4.96
CA PRO A 209 -6.18 1.71 -6.11
C PRO A 209 -5.47 3.02 -5.72
N ILE A 210 -5.71 3.52 -4.50
CA ILE A 210 -5.05 4.73 -4.00
C ILE A 210 -3.60 4.41 -3.63
N ALA A 211 -3.36 3.30 -2.93
CA ALA A 211 -2.03 2.87 -2.55
C ALA A 211 -1.17 2.54 -3.78
N GLU A 212 -1.74 1.86 -4.78
CA GLU A 212 -1.07 1.66 -6.07
C GLU A 212 -0.68 2.98 -6.74
N SER A 213 -1.57 3.98 -6.69
CA SER A 213 -1.35 5.30 -7.28
C SER A 213 -0.25 6.08 -6.55
N LEU A 214 -0.22 6.01 -5.21
CA LEU A 214 0.83 6.61 -4.40
C LEU A 214 2.19 5.97 -4.70
N LEU A 215 2.25 4.63 -4.78
CA LEU A 215 3.49 3.93 -5.14
C LEU A 215 3.98 4.33 -6.54
N ALA A 216 3.07 4.43 -7.52
CA ALA A 216 3.41 4.85 -8.87
C ALA A 216 3.99 6.27 -8.92
N ILE A 217 3.41 7.20 -8.15
CA ILE A 217 3.89 8.59 -8.08
C ILE A 217 5.30 8.64 -7.48
N VAL A 218 5.55 7.91 -6.37
CA VAL A 218 6.88 7.88 -5.73
C VAL A 218 7.92 7.25 -6.66
N ILE A 219 7.62 6.11 -7.29
CA ILE A 219 8.54 5.46 -8.23
C ILE A 219 8.84 6.37 -9.42
N MET A 220 7.82 7.03 -9.99
CA MET A 220 8.01 7.96 -11.10
C MET A 220 8.89 9.14 -10.70
N ASP A 221 8.68 9.73 -9.51
CA ASP A 221 9.50 10.83 -9.02
C ASP A 221 10.97 10.40 -8.85
N GLN A 222 11.21 9.29 -8.15
CA GLN A 222 12.56 8.74 -7.96
C GLN A 222 13.28 8.42 -9.27
N LEU A 223 12.54 7.91 -10.25
CA LEU A 223 13.08 7.63 -11.57
C LEU A 223 13.44 8.91 -12.33
N LEU A 224 12.59 9.94 -12.29
CA LEU A 224 12.89 11.23 -12.92
C LEU A 224 14.09 11.92 -12.26
N ARG A 225 14.24 11.80 -10.95
CA ARG A 225 15.41 12.28 -10.21
C ARG A 225 16.69 11.53 -10.61
N GLN A 226 16.63 10.20 -10.68
CA GLN A 226 17.75 9.37 -11.13
C GLN A 226 18.18 9.75 -12.56
N ARG A 227 17.21 9.98 -13.45
CA ARG A 227 17.49 10.47 -14.81
C ARG A 227 18.13 11.86 -14.82
N ALA A 228 17.73 12.76 -13.93
CA ALA A 228 18.34 14.07 -13.81
C ALA A 228 19.81 13.99 -13.31
N GLN A 229 20.09 13.04 -12.42
CA GLN A 229 21.43 12.83 -11.86
C GLN A 229 22.39 12.14 -12.82
N CYS A 230 21.92 11.14 -13.58
CA CYS A 230 22.77 10.24 -14.36
C CYS A 230 22.55 10.32 -15.89
N GLY A 231 21.61 11.11 -16.38
CA GLY A 231 21.22 11.13 -17.79
C GLY A 231 20.29 9.97 -18.16
N SER A 232 20.17 9.67 -19.45
CA SER A 232 19.27 8.61 -19.94
C SER A 232 19.91 7.22 -19.98
N ASP A 233 21.25 7.16 -19.89
CA ASP A 233 22.05 5.99 -20.29
C ASP A 233 22.31 5.01 -19.12
N TRP A 234 21.84 5.34 -17.92
CA TRP A 234 22.04 4.54 -16.70
C TRP A 234 21.29 3.19 -16.70
N LEU A 235 20.41 2.99 -17.67
CA LEU A 235 19.72 1.72 -17.91
C LEU A 235 20.41 0.86 -18.97
N GLU A 236 21.10 1.49 -19.93
CA GLU A 236 21.82 0.81 -21.01
C GLU A 236 23.10 0.13 -20.52
N THR A 237 23.59 0.52 -19.34
CA THR A 237 24.82 -0.01 -18.74
C THR A 237 24.72 -1.45 -18.26
N LYS A 238 23.54 -2.10 -18.34
CA LYS A 238 23.36 -3.52 -18.01
C LYS A 238 23.41 -4.49 -19.21
N GLU A 239 23.44 -4.00 -20.46
CA GLU A 239 23.59 -4.87 -21.64
C GLU A 239 25.06 -5.02 -22.12
N GLN A 240 26.03 -4.41 -21.44
CA GLN A 240 27.44 -4.37 -21.88
C GLN A 240 28.48 -5.00 -20.93
N GLU A 241 28.05 -5.75 -19.91
CA GLU A 241 28.93 -6.62 -19.10
C GLU A 241 28.40 -8.06 -19.09
#